data_AF-A0A9E3STZ8-F1
#
_entry.id   AF-A0A9E3STZ8-F1
#
_cell.length_a   1.000
_cell.length_b   1.000
_cell.length_c   1.000
_cell.angle_alpha   90.00
_cell.angle_beta   90.00
_cell.angle_gamma   90.00
#
_symmetry.space_group_name_H-M   'P 1'
#
loop_
_entity.id
_entity.type
_entity.pdbx_description
1 polymer ?
#
loop_
_entity_poly.entity_id
_entity_poly.type
_entity_poly.pdbx_seq_one_letter_code
_entity_poly.pdbx_strand_id
1 'polypeptide(L)'
;AAEDDRNQVALRLLTPGEADGFIERLYQHARTHHIEITNLQAQQTTQMAETGVYELRTFRLQAEGDAHDLMDAIADMEALAVPGVAMDEISIVHNPGGVLLMTLSIYASPYGAGKLDDALPRLTGESVLVPPTPAAPVEILAAGQADVEMTAEPVDCPGAQPSPFHAGDTVVVDFSSVGALRILERASGVDTLTQVYDGTSLRLLDGPVCGTWHGEKILYWHVDYNGLQGWAGEGDSQDRWMCALANPDCS
;
A
#
# COMPACT_ATOMS: atom_id res chain seq x y z
N ALA A 1 -1.27 23.30 32.76
CA ALA A 1 -1.30 24.30 31.68
C ALA A 1 -0.70 23.72 30.40
N ALA A 2 0.60 23.41 30.33
CA ALA A 2 1.23 22.87 29.11
C ALA A 2 0.69 21.48 28.68
N GLU A 3 0.30 20.62 29.61
CA GLU A 3 -0.24 19.28 29.32
C GLU A 3 -1.70 19.31 28.83
N ASP A 4 -2.47 20.30 29.31
CA ASP A 4 -3.87 20.52 28.93
C ASP A 4 -3.97 21.10 27.50
N ASP A 5 -3.06 22.01 27.14
CA ASP A 5 -2.90 22.52 25.77
C ASP A 5 -2.51 21.41 24.78
N ARG A 6 -1.65 20.48 25.20
CA ARG A 6 -1.19 19.35 24.38
C ARG A 6 -2.32 18.38 24.04
N ASN A 7 -3.17 18.06 25.01
CA ASN A 7 -4.34 17.22 24.79
C ASN A 7 -5.38 17.89 23.89
N GLN A 8 -5.53 19.22 23.98
CA GLN A 8 -6.43 19.95 23.08
C GLN A 8 -5.96 19.94 21.61
N VAL A 9 -4.65 19.96 21.36
CA VAL A 9 -4.09 19.81 20.01
C VAL A 9 -4.31 18.38 19.49
N ALA A 10 -4.03 17.36 20.32
CA ALA A 10 -4.20 15.95 19.96
C ALA A 10 -5.64 15.60 19.55
N LEU A 11 -6.63 16.17 20.24
CA LEU A 11 -8.05 16.00 19.94
C LEU A 11 -8.47 16.57 18.57
N ARG A 12 -7.67 17.47 17.98
CA ARG A 12 -7.92 18.06 16.66
C ARG A 12 -7.23 17.29 15.53
N LEU A 13 -6.34 16.35 15.85
CA LEU A 13 -5.65 15.54 14.85
C LEU A 13 -6.54 14.39 14.35
N LEU A 14 -6.11 13.77 13.26
CA LEU A 14 -6.78 12.60 12.71
C LEU A 14 -6.64 11.40 13.64
N THR A 15 -7.61 10.50 13.62
CA THR A 15 -7.42 9.16 14.14
C THR A 15 -6.55 8.34 13.17
N PRO A 16 -5.88 7.26 13.61
CA PRO A 16 -5.08 6.41 12.72
C PRO A 16 -5.87 5.89 11.51
N GLY A 17 -7.12 5.44 11.71
CA GLY A 17 -7.97 4.97 10.61
C GLY A 17 -8.41 6.07 9.64
N GLU A 18 -8.56 7.31 10.11
CA GLU A 18 -8.82 8.45 9.23
C GLU A 18 -7.59 8.84 8.41
N ALA A 19 -6.40 8.76 9.00
CA ALA A 19 -5.14 8.98 8.28
C ALA A 19 -4.98 7.96 7.13
N ASP A 20 -5.32 6.70 7.36
CA ASP A 20 -5.32 5.67 6.32
C ASP A 20 -6.37 5.98 5.23
N GLY A 21 -7.59 6.33 5.64
CA GLY A 21 -8.66 6.72 4.71
C GLY A 21 -8.43 8.03 3.97
N PHE A 22 -7.51 8.88 4.42
CA PHE A 22 -7.14 10.12 3.71
C PHE A 22 -6.43 9.79 2.40
N ILE A 23 -5.49 8.83 2.41
CA ILE A 23 -4.75 8.43 1.21
C ILE A 23 -5.69 7.87 0.14
N GLU A 24 -6.63 7.00 0.51
CA GLU A 24 -7.61 6.46 -0.45
C GLU A 24 -8.44 7.58 -1.10
N ARG A 25 -8.86 8.57 -0.31
CA ARG A 25 -9.59 9.74 -0.79
C ARG A 25 -8.75 10.63 -1.70
N LEU A 26 -7.46 10.78 -1.42
CA LEU A 26 -6.52 11.49 -2.27
C LEU A 26 -6.47 10.87 -3.69
N TYR A 27 -6.41 9.54 -3.78
CA TYR A 27 -6.48 8.83 -5.06
C TYR A 27 -7.83 8.95 -5.77
N GLN A 28 -8.95 8.97 -5.03
CA GLN A 28 -10.26 9.23 -5.62
C GLN A 28 -10.38 10.65 -6.14
N HIS A 29 -9.84 11.63 -5.41
CA HIS A 29 -9.86 13.02 -5.78
C HIS A 29 -9.01 13.28 -7.04
N ALA A 30 -7.77 12.77 -7.09
CA ALA A 30 -6.92 12.87 -8.27
C ALA A 30 -7.62 12.37 -9.55
N ARG A 31 -8.31 11.23 -9.47
CA ARG A 31 -9.10 10.68 -10.59
C ARG A 31 -10.24 11.59 -11.05
N THR A 32 -10.88 12.32 -10.13
CA THR A 32 -11.97 13.25 -10.45
C THR A 32 -11.46 14.44 -11.27
N HIS A 33 -10.20 14.84 -11.04
CA HIS A 33 -9.53 15.93 -11.73
C HIS A 33 -8.70 15.46 -12.94
N HIS A 34 -8.83 14.21 -13.39
CA HIS A 34 -8.03 13.65 -14.50
C HIS A 34 -6.51 13.69 -14.25
N ILE A 35 -6.10 13.64 -12.98
CA ILE A 35 -4.71 13.59 -12.56
C ILE A 35 -4.37 12.15 -12.19
N GLU A 36 -3.19 11.70 -12.60
CA GLU A 36 -2.65 10.40 -12.24
C GLU A 36 -1.55 10.58 -11.19
N ILE A 37 -1.73 9.99 -10.00
CA ILE A 37 -0.66 9.92 -8.99
C ILE A 37 0.32 8.85 -9.45
N THR A 38 1.46 9.26 -9.99
CA THR A 38 2.50 8.38 -10.52
C THR A 38 3.45 7.88 -9.44
N ASN A 39 3.57 8.61 -8.33
CA ASN A 39 4.41 8.22 -7.20
C ASN A 39 3.82 8.71 -5.88
N LEU A 40 3.84 7.86 -4.86
CA LEU A 40 3.51 8.23 -3.48
C LEU A 40 4.45 7.48 -2.54
N GLN A 41 5.42 8.20 -1.98
CA GLN A 41 6.51 7.62 -1.19
C GLN A 41 6.41 8.08 0.27
N ALA A 42 6.27 7.16 1.22
CA ALA A 42 6.43 7.52 2.62
C ALA A 42 7.90 7.90 2.89
N GLN A 43 8.14 9.11 3.41
CA GLN A 43 9.45 9.50 3.92
C GLN A 43 9.61 8.86 5.30
N GLN A 44 10.55 7.93 5.43
CA GLN A 44 10.84 7.23 6.68
C GLN A 44 11.27 8.21 7.76
N THR A 45 10.30 8.69 8.53
CA THR A 45 10.38 8.67 9.97
C THR A 45 8.94 8.74 10.47
N THR A 46 8.38 7.60 10.88
CA THR A 46 7.36 7.62 11.93
C THR A 46 8.06 8.10 13.19
N GLN A 47 8.40 9.39 13.22
CA GLN A 47 8.76 10.05 14.44
C GLN A 47 7.47 10.04 15.25
N MET A 48 7.41 9.14 16.22
CA MET A 48 6.73 9.52 17.44
C MET A 48 7.36 10.87 17.78
N ALA A 49 6.56 11.94 17.72
CA ALA A 49 7.02 13.22 18.22
C ALA A 49 7.63 12.97 19.60
N GLU A 50 8.65 13.72 20.01
CA GLU A 50 9.37 13.55 21.29
C GLU A 50 8.43 13.42 22.52
N THR A 51 7.16 13.77 22.34
CA THR A 51 6.08 13.75 23.31
C THR A 51 5.17 12.51 23.30
N GLY A 52 5.23 11.64 22.28
CA GLY A 52 4.46 10.40 22.13
C GLY A 52 2.94 10.54 21.96
N VAL A 53 2.46 11.75 21.66
CA VAL A 53 1.01 12.05 21.61
C VAL A 53 0.41 11.87 20.21
N TYR A 54 1.25 11.94 19.18
CA TYR A 54 0.84 11.80 17.80
C TYR A 54 1.94 11.12 16.98
N GLU A 55 1.49 10.50 15.91
CA GLU A 55 2.24 9.89 14.84
C GLU A 55 2.28 10.87 13.67
N LEU A 56 3.47 11.22 13.20
CA LEU A 56 3.65 11.98 11.96
C LEU A 56 4.03 11.02 10.84
N ARG A 57 3.28 11.06 9.75
CA ARG A 57 3.56 10.34 8.51
C ARG A 57 3.75 11.35 7.39
N THR A 58 4.94 11.39 6.81
CA THR A 58 5.25 12.29 5.70
C THR A 58 5.33 11.49 4.41
N PHE A 59 4.74 12.01 3.33
CA PHE A 59 4.70 11.38 2.02
C PHE A 59 5.21 12.36 0.98
N ARG A 60 6.02 11.92 0.02
CA ARG A 60 6.27 12.63 -1.23
C ARG A 60 5.28 12.13 -2.27
N LEU A 61 4.47 13.04 -2.78
CA LEU A 61 3.53 12.76 -3.85
C LEU A 61 4.07 13.35 -5.16
N GLN A 62 4.01 12.54 -6.21
CA GLN A 62 4.17 12.95 -7.59
C GLN A 62 2.90 12.62 -8.36
N ALA A 63 2.41 13.60 -9.10
CA ALA A 63 1.23 13.45 -9.92
C ALA A 63 1.42 14.10 -11.30
N GLU A 64 0.80 13.53 -12.32
CA GLU A 64 0.88 14.01 -13.70
C GLU A 64 -0.52 14.36 -14.22
N GLY A 65 -0.64 15.46 -14.96
CA GLY A 65 -1.92 15.94 -15.48
C GLY A 65 -1.78 17.24 -16.28
N ASP A 66 -2.91 17.79 -16.74
CA ASP A 66 -2.91 19.15 -17.30
C ASP A 66 -2.57 20.17 -16.21
N ALA A 67 -1.84 21.23 -16.56
CA ALA A 67 -1.42 22.23 -15.58
C ALA A 67 -2.63 22.95 -14.91
N HIS A 68 -3.74 23.11 -15.63
CA HIS A 68 -4.97 23.66 -15.07
C HIS A 68 -5.59 22.70 -14.06
N ASP A 69 -5.70 21.42 -14.42
CA ASP A 69 -6.26 20.39 -13.54
C ASP A 69 -5.43 20.24 -12.26
N LEU A 70 -4.10 20.26 -12.37
CA LEU A 70 -3.18 20.21 -11.22
C LEU A 70 -3.38 21.41 -10.28
N MET A 71 -3.58 22.61 -10.82
CA MET A 71 -3.84 23.82 -10.02
C MET A 71 -5.18 23.74 -9.30
N ASP A 72 -6.23 23.27 -9.99
CA ASP A 72 -7.56 23.07 -9.39
C ASP A 72 -7.50 22.03 -8.27
N ALA A 73 -6.80 20.91 -8.49
CA ALA A 73 -6.64 19.88 -7.47
C ALA A 73 -5.86 20.38 -6.25
N ILE A 74 -4.82 21.21 -6.42
CA ILE A 74 -4.11 21.82 -5.28
C ILE A 74 -5.04 22.73 -4.49
N ALA A 75 -5.81 23.58 -5.16
CA ALA A 75 -6.74 24.50 -4.50
C ALA A 75 -7.84 23.76 -3.74
N ASP A 76 -8.38 22.69 -4.33
CA ASP A 76 -9.37 21.84 -3.66
C ASP A 76 -8.73 21.08 -2.50
N MET A 77 -7.54 20.50 -2.66
CA MET A 77 -6.81 19.84 -1.58
C MET A 77 -6.50 20.78 -0.40
N GLU A 78 -6.11 22.04 -0.65
CA GLU A 78 -5.94 23.06 0.40
C GLU A 78 -7.27 23.41 1.08
N ALA A 79 -8.36 23.51 0.32
CA ALA A 79 -9.70 23.76 0.87
C ALA A 79 -10.20 22.59 1.73
N LEU A 80 -9.75 21.38 1.42
CA LEU A 80 -10.04 20.13 2.11
C LEU A 80 -9.03 19.81 3.23
N ALA A 81 -8.01 20.63 3.43
CA ALA A 81 -6.99 20.44 4.44
C ALA A 81 -7.62 20.52 5.85
N VAL A 82 -7.84 19.35 6.42
CA VAL A 82 -8.30 19.18 7.79
C VAL A 82 -7.18 19.49 8.79
N PRO A 83 -7.52 19.89 10.03
CA PRO A 83 -6.55 19.92 11.11
C PRO A 83 -5.87 18.54 11.24
N GLY A 84 -4.55 18.51 11.06
CA GLY A 84 -3.77 17.27 11.04
C GLY A 84 -3.32 16.80 9.65
N VAL A 85 -3.60 17.54 8.58
CA VAL A 85 -2.93 17.37 7.29
C VAL A 85 -2.25 18.68 6.91
N ALA A 86 -0.98 18.60 6.55
CA ALA A 86 -0.20 19.72 6.03
C ALA A 86 0.37 19.36 4.65
N MET A 87 0.39 20.33 3.75
CA MET A 87 0.93 20.19 2.40
C MET A 87 2.08 21.20 2.28
N ASP A 88 3.26 20.69 2.00
CA ASP A 88 4.51 21.43 1.94
C ASP A 88 5.21 21.17 0.59
N GLU A 89 6.21 22.00 0.26
CA GLU A 89 7.08 21.81 -0.92
C GLU A 89 6.33 21.62 -2.25
N ILE A 90 5.18 22.29 -2.44
CA ILE A 90 4.38 22.20 -3.67
C ILE A 90 5.15 22.84 -4.84
N SER A 91 5.37 22.07 -5.89
CA SER A 91 6.06 22.50 -7.11
C SER A 91 5.41 21.88 -8.34
N ILE A 92 5.21 22.67 -9.39
CA ILE A 92 4.73 22.18 -10.69
C ILE A 92 5.85 22.36 -11.71
N VAL A 93 6.32 21.25 -12.28
CA VAL A 93 7.30 21.23 -13.36
C VAL A 93 6.56 21.03 -14.69
N HIS A 94 6.80 21.93 -15.63
CA HIS A 94 6.19 21.88 -16.95
C HIS A 94 7.00 20.96 -17.89
N ASN A 95 6.44 19.84 -18.33
CA ASN A 95 7.13 18.86 -19.19
C ASN A 95 6.13 18.02 -20.01
N PRO A 96 5.96 18.28 -21.32
CA PRO A 96 4.70 18.29 -22.12
C PRO A 96 3.31 18.04 -21.47
N GLY A 97 3.20 17.38 -20.32
CA GLY A 97 2.18 17.56 -19.29
C GLY A 97 2.75 18.28 -18.06
N GLY A 98 1.90 18.63 -17.10
CA GLY A 98 2.36 19.13 -15.80
C GLY A 98 2.74 17.96 -14.90
N VAL A 99 3.85 18.10 -14.17
CA VAL A 99 4.21 17.19 -13.07
C VAL A 99 4.13 17.97 -11.77
N LEU A 100 3.24 17.56 -10.87
CA LEU A 100 3.11 18.08 -9.53
C LEU A 100 3.96 17.26 -8.57
N LEU A 101 4.81 17.94 -7.82
CA LEU A 101 5.59 17.40 -6.72
C LEU A 101 5.12 18.10 -5.44
N MET A 102 4.80 17.34 -4.39
CA MET A 102 4.49 17.88 -3.08
C MET A 102 4.91 16.94 -1.96
N THR A 103 5.06 17.51 -0.77
CA THR A 103 5.26 16.77 0.47
C THR A 103 3.99 16.88 1.32
N LEU A 104 3.40 15.75 1.66
CA LEU A 104 2.17 15.63 2.44
C LEU A 104 2.50 15.11 3.84
N SER A 105 2.20 15.88 4.87
CA SER A 105 2.41 15.51 6.27
C SER A 105 1.07 15.24 6.96
N ILE A 106 0.87 14.00 7.41
CA ILE A 106 -0.35 13.55 8.10
C ILE A 106 -0.03 13.31 9.57
N TYR A 107 -0.75 13.99 10.44
CA TYR A 107 -0.66 13.91 11.89
C TYR A 107 -1.84 13.10 12.42
N ALA A 108 -1.56 11.92 12.95
CA ALA A 108 -2.55 11.05 13.57
C ALA A 108 -2.33 10.96 15.08
N SER A 109 -3.39 10.97 15.88
CA SER A 109 -3.33 10.73 17.32
C SER A 109 -4.35 9.67 17.71
N PRO A 110 -3.99 8.72 18.60
CA PRO A 110 -4.97 7.79 19.16
C PRO A 110 -6.04 8.50 20.03
N TYR A 111 -5.79 9.76 20.39
CA TYR A 111 -6.73 10.62 21.12
C TYR A 111 -7.52 11.56 20.21
N GLY A 112 -7.38 11.44 18.89
CA GLY A 112 -8.11 12.27 17.91
C GLY A 112 -9.61 12.09 18.05
N ALA A 113 -10.37 13.18 17.97
CA ALA A 113 -11.83 13.13 18.10
C ALA A 113 -12.54 12.69 16.80
N GLY A 114 -11.79 12.56 15.70
CA GLY A 114 -12.28 12.16 14.38
C GLY A 114 -13.25 13.15 13.75
N LYS A 115 -12.81 13.88 12.73
CA LYS A 115 -13.61 14.88 12.02
C LYS A 115 -13.46 14.83 10.51
N LEU A 116 -12.78 13.83 9.97
CA LEU A 116 -12.52 13.76 8.54
C LEU A 116 -13.82 13.58 7.72
N ASP A 117 -14.84 12.98 8.34
CA ASP A 117 -16.18 12.81 7.76
C ASP A 117 -17.01 14.10 7.67
N ASP A 118 -16.72 15.11 8.49
CA ASP A 118 -17.42 16.41 8.48
C ASP A 118 -16.81 17.40 7.48
N ALA A 119 -15.53 17.23 7.14
CA ALA A 119 -14.78 18.15 6.28
C ALA A 119 -14.81 17.78 4.80
N LEU A 120 -15.13 16.52 4.47
CA LEU A 120 -15.14 16.02 3.10
C LEU A 120 -16.53 15.46 2.77
N PRO A 121 -17.20 15.91 1.68
CA PRO A 121 -18.45 15.32 1.27
C PRO A 121 -18.23 13.83 0.97
N ARG A 122 -18.94 12.95 1.70
CA ARG A 122 -18.99 11.53 1.37
C ARG A 122 -19.53 11.39 -0.05
N LEU A 123 -18.68 11.03 -1.00
CA LEU A 123 -19.14 10.57 -2.30
C LEU A 123 -19.87 9.25 -2.06
N THR A 124 -21.19 9.30 -2.14
CA THR A 124 -22.09 8.14 -2.06
C THR A 124 -21.97 7.33 -3.35
N GLY A 125 -20.80 6.72 -3.55
CA GLY A 125 -20.62 5.64 -4.50
C GLY A 125 -21.11 4.36 -3.84
N GLU A 126 -22.41 4.09 -3.95
CA GLU A 126 -23.02 2.83 -3.58
C GLU A 126 -22.40 1.73 -4.46
N SER A 127 -21.32 1.12 -3.99
CA SER A 127 -20.77 -0.08 -4.61
C SER A 127 -21.78 -1.19 -4.35
N VAL A 128 -22.67 -1.41 -5.32
CA VAL A 128 -23.62 -2.52 -5.33
C VAL A 128 -22.81 -3.81 -5.33
N LEU A 129 -22.59 -4.36 -4.14
CA LEU A 129 -22.12 -5.72 -3.96
C LEU A 129 -23.12 -6.65 -4.63
N VAL A 130 -22.80 -7.08 -5.86
CA VAL A 130 -23.52 -8.18 -6.49
C VAL A 130 -23.18 -9.42 -5.66
N PRO A 131 -24.16 -10.07 -5.01
CA PRO A 131 -23.89 -11.28 -4.25
C PRO A 131 -23.35 -12.36 -5.19
N PRO A 132 -22.28 -13.09 -4.82
CA PRO A 132 -21.81 -14.20 -5.63
C PRO A 132 -22.91 -15.27 -5.71
N THR A 133 -23.21 -15.68 -6.93
CA THR A 133 -24.10 -16.81 -7.22
C THR A 133 -23.57 -18.04 -6.46
N PRO A 134 -24.41 -18.82 -5.76
CA PRO A 134 -23.96 -20.02 -5.07
C PRO A 134 -23.38 -21.01 -6.08
N ALA A 135 -22.07 -21.25 -6.00
CA ALA A 135 -21.43 -22.35 -6.71
C ALA A 135 -21.96 -23.68 -6.16
N ALA A 136 -22.22 -24.62 -7.06
CA ALA A 136 -22.69 -25.96 -6.75
C ALA A 136 -21.74 -26.70 -5.77
N PRO A 137 -22.23 -27.71 -5.01
CA PRO A 137 -21.40 -28.46 -4.09
C PRO A 137 -20.42 -29.32 -4.91
N VAL A 138 -19.13 -29.02 -4.81
CA VAL A 138 -18.08 -29.91 -5.27
C VAL A 138 -17.91 -31.00 -4.21
N GLU A 139 -18.15 -32.26 -4.59
CA GLU A 139 -17.90 -33.42 -3.74
C GLU A 139 -16.42 -33.47 -3.36
N ILE A 140 -16.16 -33.33 -2.06
CA ILE A 140 -14.84 -33.48 -1.47
C ILE A 140 -14.53 -34.97 -1.41
N LEU A 141 -13.79 -35.47 -2.39
CA LEU A 141 -13.07 -36.74 -2.28
C LEU A 141 -11.88 -36.53 -1.34
N ALA A 142 -11.99 -37.12 -0.15
CA ALA A 142 -10.89 -37.25 0.80
C ALA A 142 -9.73 -38.02 0.15
N ALA A 143 -8.65 -37.31 -0.18
CA ALA A 143 -7.36 -37.90 -0.47
C ALA A 143 -6.49 -37.80 0.79
N GLY A 144 -5.98 -38.96 1.20
CA GLY A 144 -5.26 -39.17 2.45
C GLY A 144 -4.02 -38.32 2.61
N GLN A 145 -3.71 -38.07 3.88
CA GLN A 145 -2.43 -37.56 4.34
C GLN A 145 -1.34 -38.56 3.93
N ALA A 146 -0.58 -38.20 2.92
CA ALA A 146 0.76 -38.71 2.72
C ALA A 146 1.71 -37.57 3.07
N ASP A 147 2.55 -37.80 4.08
CA ASP A 147 3.78 -37.05 4.28
C ASP A 147 4.64 -37.25 3.03
N VAL A 148 4.44 -36.39 2.03
CA VAL A 148 5.34 -36.26 0.90
C VAL A 148 6.31 -35.17 1.29
N GLU A 149 7.54 -35.59 1.59
CA GLU A 149 8.71 -34.73 1.60
C GLU A 149 8.79 -34.05 0.23
N MET A 150 8.24 -32.84 0.18
CA MET A 150 7.95 -32.10 -1.03
C MET A 150 9.27 -31.53 -1.53
N THR A 151 9.94 -32.32 -2.36
CA THR A 151 11.04 -31.83 -3.19
C THR A 151 10.40 -30.91 -4.22
N ALA A 152 10.35 -29.61 -3.92
CA ALA A 152 9.84 -28.60 -4.83
C ALA A 152 10.62 -28.69 -6.16
N GLU A 153 9.92 -29.02 -7.24
CA GLU A 153 10.53 -28.94 -8.57
C GLU A 153 10.87 -27.47 -8.87
N PRO A 154 12.06 -27.15 -9.38
CA PRO A 154 12.45 -25.79 -9.68
C PRO A 154 11.52 -25.24 -10.78
N VAL A 155 10.78 -24.18 -10.45
CA VAL A 155 9.90 -23.48 -11.38
C VAL A 155 10.76 -22.77 -12.42
N ASP A 156 10.62 -23.16 -13.69
CA ASP A 156 11.30 -22.49 -14.80
C ASP A 156 10.64 -21.13 -15.07
N CYS A 157 11.33 -20.05 -14.68
CA CYS A 157 10.90 -18.69 -14.91
C CYS A 157 12.05 -17.86 -15.49
N PRO A 158 12.15 -17.75 -16.83
CA PRO A 158 13.31 -17.16 -17.50
C PRO A 158 13.53 -15.70 -17.09
N GLY A 159 14.71 -15.40 -16.53
CA GLY A 159 15.08 -14.04 -16.12
C GLY A 159 14.72 -13.69 -14.67
N ALA A 160 13.91 -14.51 -13.99
CA ALA A 160 13.69 -14.37 -12.57
C ALA A 160 14.86 -15.00 -11.78
N GLN A 161 15.21 -14.40 -10.65
CA GLN A 161 16.17 -15.00 -9.73
C GLN A 161 15.58 -16.28 -9.11
N PRO A 162 16.37 -17.35 -8.89
CA PRO A 162 15.89 -18.54 -8.21
C PRO A 162 15.38 -18.21 -6.81
N SER A 163 14.22 -18.72 -6.45
CA SER A 163 13.67 -18.51 -5.11
C SER A 163 14.37 -19.38 -4.07
N PRO A 164 14.79 -18.83 -2.92
CA PRO A 164 15.27 -19.60 -1.79
C PRO A 164 14.12 -20.08 -0.87
N PHE A 165 12.87 -19.72 -1.18
CA PHE A 165 11.72 -19.93 -0.29
C PHE A 165 10.96 -21.22 -0.59
N HIS A 166 10.24 -21.70 0.41
CA HIS A 166 9.32 -22.83 0.32
C HIS A 166 7.95 -22.44 0.88
N ALA A 167 6.90 -23.10 0.40
CA ALA A 167 5.57 -22.96 0.99
C ALA A 167 5.61 -23.32 2.48
N GLY A 168 5.00 -22.46 3.32
CA GLY A 168 5.06 -22.54 4.77
C GLY A 168 6.06 -21.57 5.41
N ASP A 169 7.02 -21.04 4.66
CA ASP A 169 7.98 -20.06 5.16
C ASP A 169 7.31 -18.73 5.55
N THR A 170 7.99 -17.97 6.41
CA THR A 170 7.65 -16.57 6.69
C THR A 170 8.74 -15.69 6.11
N VAL A 171 8.34 -14.73 5.27
CA VAL A 171 9.22 -13.76 4.64
C VAL A 171 8.94 -12.37 5.18
N VAL A 172 9.94 -11.50 5.10
CA VAL A 172 9.83 -10.08 5.42
C VAL A 172 9.93 -9.30 4.12
N VAL A 173 9.07 -8.31 3.96
CA VAL A 173 9.15 -7.38 2.83
C VAL A 173 10.26 -6.38 3.11
N ASP A 174 11.16 -6.21 2.14
CA ASP A 174 12.29 -5.29 2.21
C ASP A 174 12.50 -4.67 0.83
N PHE A 175 12.88 -3.40 0.78
CA PHE A 175 13.13 -2.70 -0.47
C PHE A 175 14.40 -1.86 -0.34
N SER A 176 15.30 -1.95 -1.33
CA SER A 176 16.51 -1.09 -1.44
C SER A 176 16.18 0.41 -1.53
N SER A 177 14.93 0.74 -1.87
CA SER A 177 14.40 2.11 -1.95
C SER A 177 12.94 2.13 -1.48
N VAL A 178 12.31 3.31 -1.35
CA VAL A 178 10.92 3.39 -0.86
C VAL A 178 9.95 2.70 -1.82
N GLY A 179 9.32 1.61 -1.37
CA GLY A 179 8.40 0.80 -2.16
C GLY A 179 7.27 0.20 -1.32
N ALA A 180 6.28 -0.35 -2.01
CA ALA A 180 5.21 -1.14 -1.40
C ALA A 180 4.97 -2.39 -2.23
N LEU A 181 4.80 -3.52 -1.56
CA LEU A 181 4.52 -4.79 -2.21
C LEU A 181 3.01 -4.95 -2.33
N ARG A 182 2.53 -5.08 -3.56
CA ARG A 182 1.12 -5.33 -3.83
C ARG A 182 0.79 -6.81 -3.58
N ILE A 183 -0.29 -7.04 -2.83
CA ILE A 183 -0.95 -8.33 -2.75
C ILE A 183 -2.12 -8.29 -3.73
N LEU A 184 -2.08 -9.17 -4.73
CA LEU A 184 -2.99 -9.21 -5.87
C LEU A 184 -4.02 -10.33 -5.71
N GLU A 185 -5.17 -10.20 -6.37
CA GLU A 185 -6.16 -11.28 -6.39
C GLU A 185 -5.65 -12.51 -7.19
N ARG A 186 -4.85 -12.26 -8.23
CA ARG A 186 -4.27 -13.30 -9.10
C ARG A 186 -2.81 -12.96 -9.42
N ALA A 187 -1.97 -13.98 -9.57
CA ALA A 187 -0.59 -13.81 -10.04
C ALA A 187 -0.57 -13.10 -11.41
N SER A 188 0.29 -12.10 -11.58
CA SER A 188 0.34 -11.21 -12.76
C SER A 188 -0.95 -10.40 -13.02
N GLY A 189 -1.87 -10.35 -12.05
CA GLY A 189 -3.08 -9.54 -12.15
C GLY A 189 -2.82 -8.05 -11.96
N VAL A 190 -3.84 -7.24 -12.25
CA VAL A 190 -3.83 -5.79 -11.98
C VAL A 190 -4.66 -5.42 -10.75
N ASP A 191 -5.48 -6.34 -10.26
CA ASP A 191 -6.40 -6.14 -9.14
C ASP A 191 -5.64 -6.28 -7.81
N THR A 192 -5.43 -5.16 -7.12
CA THR A 192 -4.79 -5.12 -5.80
C THR A 192 -5.81 -5.37 -4.70
N LEU A 193 -5.55 -6.35 -3.85
CA LEU A 193 -6.30 -6.57 -2.62
C LEU A 193 -5.79 -5.64 -1.50
N THR A 194 -4.47 -5.55 -1.33
CA THR A 194 -3.83 -4.62 -0.39
C THR A 194 -2.38 -4.32 -0.80
N GLN A 195 -1.74 -3.41 -0.08
CA GLN A 195 -0.31 -3.15 -0.14
C GLN A 195 0.31 -3.37 1.24
N VAL A 196 1.54 -3.87 1.25
CA VAL A 196 2.33 -4.04 2.46
C VAL A 196 3.68 -3.35 2.28
N TYR A 197 4.26 -2.88 3.38
CA TYR A 197 5.45 -2.04 3.38
C TYR A 197 6.66 -2.77 3.95
N ASP A 198 7.82 -2.15 3.81
CA ASP A 198 9.07 -2.59 4.41
C ASP A 198 8.91 -3.01 5.90
N GLY A 199 9.57 -4.10 6.27
CA GLY A 199 9.47 -4.78 7.56
C GLY A 199 8.22 -5.63 7.75
N THR A 200 7.25 -5.62 6.82
CA THR A 200 6.02 -6.42 6.96
C THR A 200 6.32 -7.91 6.77
N SER A 201 5.84 -8.75 7.70
CA SER A 201 5.95 -10.21 7.56
C SER A 201 4.76 -10.79 6.78
N LEU A 202 5.05 -11.72 5.86
CA LEU A 202 4.08 -12.48 5.09
C LEU A 202 4.32 -13.97 5.29
N ARG A 203 3.25 -14.77 5.37
CA ARG A 203 3.38 -16.22 5.38
C ARG A 203 3.14 -16.77 3.97
N LEU A 204 4.09 -17.54 3.45
CA LEU A 204 3.95 -18.19 2.15
C LEU A 204 3.03 -19.40 2.30
N LEU A 205 1.96 -19.45 1.52
CA LEU A 205 0.98 -20.53 1.53
C LEU A 205 1.25 -21.55 0.41
N ASP A 206 1.59 -21.06 -0.78
CA ASP A 206 1.82 -21.88 -1.97
C ASP A 206 2.66 -21.13 -3.01
N GLY A 207 3.22 -21.85 -3.99
CA GLY A 207 4.08 -21.32 -5.05
C GLY A 207 5.51 -21.88 -5.04
N PRO A 208 6.44 -21.27 -5.81
CA PRO A 208 6.23 -20.09 -6.64
C PRO A 208 5.49 -20.41 -7.95
N VAL A 209 4.89 -19.40 -8.57
CA VAL A 209 4.38 -19.49 -9.96
C VAL A 209 5.04 -18.42 -10.82
N CYS A 210 5.41 -18.77 -12.05
CA CYS A 210 6.00 -17.79 -12.97
C CYS A 210 4.92 -16.88 -13.56
N GLY A 211 5.13 -15.57 -13.43
CA GLY A 211 4.22 -14.53 -13.88
C GLY A 211 4.90 -13.43 -14.68
N THR A 212 4.17 -12.35 -14.95
CA THR A 212 4.69 -11.17 -15.64
C THR A 212 4.42 -9.89 -14.85
N TRP A 213 5.41 -9.01 -14.77
CA TRP A 213 5.36 -7.70 -14.15
C TRP A 213 6.09 -6.69 -15.04
N HIS A 214 5.41 -5.64 -15.50
CA HIS A 214 5.99 -4.62 -16.42
C HIS A 214 6.68 -5.20 -17.68
N GLY A 215 6.23 -6.36 -18.15
CA GLY A 215 6.81 -7.05 -19.30
C GLY A 215 7.96 -8.01 -18.97
N GLU A 216 8.42 -8.03 -17.72
CA GLU A 216 9.44 -8.95 -17.22
C GLU A 216 8.82 -10.19 -16.57
N LYS A 217 9.57 -11.29 -16.53
CA LYS A 217 9.15 -12.53 -15.86
C LYS A 217 9.64 -12.54 -14.43
N ILE A 218 8.71 -12.74 -13.49
CA ILE A 218 9.00 -12.78 -12.06
C ILE A 218 8.26 -13.94 -11.39
N LEU A 219 8.74 -14.35 -10.22
CA LEU A 219 8.06 -15.34 -9.39
C LEU A 219 6.99 -14.67 -8.53
N TYR A 220 5.82 -15.30 -8.45
CA TYR A 220 4.74 -14.90 -7.56
C TYR A 220 4.49 -16.00 -6.52
N TRP A 221 4.24 -15.58 -5.29
CA TRP A 221 3.87 -16.45 -4.18
C TRP A 221 2.45 -16.18 -3.73
N HIS A 222 1.72 -17.24 -3.40
CA HIS A 222 0.46 -17.11 -2.68
C HIS A 222 0.78 -16.89 -1.20
N VAL A 223 0.32 -15.78 -0.64
CA VAL A 223 0.70 -15.32 0.70
C VAL A 223 -0.54 -15.10 1.57
N ASP A 224 -0.36 -15.26 2.88
CA ASP A 224 -1.28 -14.81 3.92
C ASP A 224 -0.72 -13.58 4.62
N TYR A 225 -1.52 -12.54 4.69
CA TYR A 225 -1.25 -11.33 5.45
C TYR A 225 -2.43 -11.05 6.39
N ASN A 226 -2.27 -11.37 7.67
CA ASN A 226 -3.29 -11.18 8.70
C ASN A 226 -4.67 -11.77 8.31
N GLY A 227 -4.68 -12.93 7.64
CA GLY A 227 -5.89 -13.59 7.15
C GLY A 227 -6.40 -13.11 5.80
N LEU A 228 -5.80 -12.09 5.18
CA LEU A 228 -6.02 -11.73 3.78
C LEU A 228 -5.06 -12.52 2.90
N GLN A 229 -5.61 -13.30 1.96
CA GLN A 229 -4.82 -14.16 1.07
C GLN A 229 -4.80 -13.61 -0.35
N GLY A 230 -3.64 -13.67 -1.00
CA GLY A 230 -3.47 -13.22 -2.38
C GLY A 230 -2.08 -13.53 -2.92
N TRP A 231 -1.74 -12.95 -4.05
CA TRP A 231 -0.48 -13.20 -4.77
C TRP A 231 0.45 -11.99 -4.68
N ALA A 232 1.70 -12.21 -4.29
CA ALA A 232 2.72 -11.17 -4.21
C ALA A 232 3.96 -11.56 -5.02
N GLY A 233 4.55 -10.60 -5.73
CA GLY A 233 5.76 -10.80 -6.53
C GLY A 233 6.99 -10.87 -5.62
N GLU A 234 7.88 -11.84 -5.86
CA GLU A 234 9.09 -12.03 -5.06
C GLU A 234 10.13 -10.92 -5.29
N GLY A 235 10.18 -10.38 -6.50
CA GLY A 235 11.23 -9.49 -6.97
C GLY A 235 11.36 -9.56 -8.50
N ASP A 236 12.09 -8.63 -9.08
CA ASP A 236 12.45 -8.64 -10.49
C ASP A 236 13.88 -9.12 -10.72
N SER A 237 14.45 -8.80 -11.89
CA SER A 237 15.82 -9.20 -12.22
C SER A 237 16.89 -8.43 -11.43
N GLN A 238 16.56 -7.25 -10.91
CA GLN A 238 17.47 -6.34 -10.20
C GLN A 238 17.28 -6.45 -8.70
N ASP A 239 16.05 -6.40 -8.22
CA ASP A 239 15.72 -6.29 -6.80
C ASP A 239 14.80 -7.42 -6.32
N ARG A 240 15.06 -7.88 -5.10
CA ARG A 240 14.21 -8.84 -4.39
C ARG A 240 13.44 -8.11 -3.29
N TRP A 241 12.12 -8.27 -3.28
CA TRP A 241 11.23 -7.58 -2.35
C TRP A 241 10.77 -8.43 -1.17
N MET A 242 11.02 -9.74 -1.24
CA MET A 242 10.77 -10.68 -0.16
C MET A 242 12.08 -11.29 0.32
N CYS A 243 12.36 -11.17 1.61
CA CYS A 243 13.55 -11.67 2.26
C CYS A 243 13.23 -12.76 3.28
N ALA A 244 14.19 -13.66 3.51
CA ALA A 244 14.06 -14.65 4.57
C ALA A 244 14.03 -13.95 5.93
N LEU A 245 13.21 -14.42 6.87
CA LEU A 245 13.21 -13.87 8.23
C LEU A 245 14.59 -13.91 8.91
N ALA A 246 15.42 -14.90 8.55
CA ALA A 246 16.78 -15.04 9.06
C ALA A 246 17.77 -14.02 8.46
N ASN A 247 17.45 -13.42 7.31
CA ASN A 247 18.22 -12.37 6.67
C ASN A 247 17.26 -11.34 6.05
N PRO A 248 16.71 -10.41 6.85
CA PRO A 248 15.65 -9.50 6.42
C PRO A 248 16.14 -8.38 5.49
N ASP A 249 17.45 -8.28 5.24
CA ASP A 249 18.09 -7.34 4.32
C ASP A 249 18.60 -8.15 3.12
N CYS A 250 17.82 -8.19 2.04
CA CYS A 250 18.15 -8.97 0.83
C CYS A 250 18.19 -8.12 -0.43
N SER A 251 18.27 -6.80 -0.22
CA SER A 251 18.38 -5.78 -1.24
C SER A 251 19.80 -5.22 -1.38
#